data_AF-A0A2T4S5F1-F1
#
_entry.id   AF-A0A2T4S5F1-F1
#
_cell.length_a   1.000
_cell.length_b   1.000
_cell.length_c   1.000
_cell.angle_alpha   90.00
_cell.angle_beta   90.00
_cell.angle_gamma   90.00
#
_symmetry.space_group_name_H-M   'P 1'
#
loop_
_entity.id
_entity.type
_entity.pdbx_description
1 polymer ?
#
loop_
_entity_poly.entity_id
_entity_poly.type
_entity_poly.pdbx_seq_one_letter_code
_entity_poly.pdbx_strand_id
1 'polypeptide(L)'
;DNFTPNSVAPFEDAQAVAQGIVNNPESVTVEQVVKATEVLKSTQSSLVTKADKSVLEKVIKTAEGLDLNVTDKEDKAVKDALDTAVTVQKDQNATQESVDKAQSDLEKALETKAAQDKADAVAKAKADALAELEKALDKTETIEKSKYTPESGEKLDQAVVDG
;
A
#
# COMPACT_ATOMS: atom_id res chain seq x y z
N ASP A 1 -21.35 7.04 16.11
CA ASP A 1 -20.22 7.64 16.85
C ASP A 1 -19.28 8.41 15.94
N ASN A 2 -19.31 9.74 16.04
CA ASN A 2 -18.52 10.65 15.20
C ASN A 2 -17.18 11.06 15.82
N PHE A 3 -16.99 10.82 17.13
CA PHE A 3 -15.78 11.19 17.87
C PHE A 3 -14.95 9.97 18.29
N THR A 4 -13.65 10.16 18.48
CA THR A 4 -12.73 9.09 18.86
C THR A 4 -12.96 8.67 20.32
N PRO A 5 -12.86 7.37 20.64
CA PRO A 5 -13.02 6.89 22.02
C PRO A 5 -12.14 7.63 23.04
N ASN A 6 -10.89 7.92 22.69
CA ASN A 6 -9.96 8.61 23.58
C ASN A 6 -10.38 10.05 23.92
N SER A 7 -11.14 10.70 23.04
CA SER A 7 -11.66 12.05 23.30
C SER A 7 -13.02 12.04 23.99
N VAL A 8 -13.82 10.99 23.76
CA VAL A 8 -15.15 10.82 24.37
C VAL A 8 -15.05 10.44 25.85
N ALA A 9 -14.16 9.52 26.22
CA ALA A 9 -14.03 9.05 27.60
C ALA A 9 -13.87 10.19 28.64
N PRO A 10 -12.92 11.14 28.50
CA PRO A 10 -12.79 12.23 29.47
C PRO A 10 -14.00 13.18 29.48
N PHE A 11 -14.71 13.31 28.35
CA PHE A 11 -15.94 14.09 28.28
C PHE A 11 -17.09 13.41 29.03
N GLU A 12 -17.26 12.10 28.89
CA GLU A 12 -18.27 11.31 29.61
C GLU A 12 -18.01 11.33 31.13
N ASP A 13 -16.74 11.23 31.56
CA ASP A 13 -16.36 11.37 32.97
C ASP A 13 -16.71 12.76 33.51
N ALA A 14 -16.39 13.83 32.78
CA ALA A 14 -16.73 15.20 33.16
C ALA A 14 -18.25 15.41 33.20
N GLN A 15 -18.99 14.81 32.27
CA GLN A 15 -20.45 14.84 32.24
C GLN A 15 -21.04 14.14 33.47
N ALA A 16 -20.52 12.96 33.85
CA ALA A 16 -20.97 12.24 35.03
C ALA A 16 -20.76 13.05 36.33
N VAL A 17 -19.60 13.70 36.47
CA VAL A 17 -19.32 14.60 37.60
C VAL A 17 -20.28 15.78 37.63
N ALA A 18 -20.49 16.46 36.50
CA ALA A 18 -21.41 17.60 36.41
C ALA A 18 -22.85 17.19 36.72
N GLN A 19 -23.28 16.01 36.24
CA GLN A 19 -24.62 15.48 36.56
C GLN A 19 -24.76 15.14 38.05
N GLY A 20 -23.72 14.60 38.67
CA GLY A 20 -23.69 14.36 40.12
C GLY A 20 -23.87 15.64 40.93
N ILE A 21 -23.21 16.72 40.52
CA ILE A 21 -23.37 18.07 41.11
C ILE A 21 -24.81 18.59 40.95
N VAL A 22 -25.38 18.50 39.75
CA VAL A 22 -26.76 18.94 39.48
C VAL A 22 -27.79 18.16 40.28
N ASN A 23 -27.55 16.85 40.49
CA ASN A 23 -28.44 15.98 41.25
C ASN A 23 -28.34 16.19 42.77
N ASN A 24 -27.23 16.76 43.27
CA ASN A 24 -27.02 17.00 44.70
C ASN A 24 -26.35 18.36 44.98
N PRO A 25 -27.02 19.48 44.64
CA PRO A 25 -26.43 20.81 44.67
C PRO A 25 -26.10 21.31 46.07
N GLU A 26 -26.78 20.82 47.12
CA GLU A 26 -26.52 21.21 48.51
C GLU A 26 -25.22 20.58 49.07
N SER A 27 -24.71 19.52 48.43
CA SER A 27 -23.52 18.80 48.88
C SER A 27 -22.20 19.36 48.34
N VAL A 28 -22.26 20.43 47.53
CA VAL A 28 -21.09 20.98 46.83
C VAL A 28 -20.97 22.48 46.99
N THR A 29 -19.75 22.99 46.84
CA THR A 29 -19.43 24.42 46.93
C THR A 29 -19.52 25.10 45.57
N VAL A 30 -19.63 26.44 45.58
CA VAL A 30 -19.57 27.26 44.35
C VAL A 30 -18.28 26.98 43.56
N GLU A 31 -17.15 26.82 44.25
CA GLU A 31 -15.86 26.50 43.61
C GLU A 31 -15.89 25.15 42.89
N GLN A 32 -16.50 24.12 43.50
CA GLN A 32 -16.66 22.81 42.87
C GLN A 32 -17.54 22.88 41.62
N VAL A 33 -18.63 23.67 41.66
CA VAL A 33 -19.51 23.90 40.51
C VAL A 33 -18.75 24.61 39.38
N VAL A 34 -17.99 25.66 39.70
CA VAL A 34 -17.17 26.41 38.72
C VAL A 34 -16.15 25.48 38.07
N LYS A 35 -15.40 24.73 38.87
CA LYS A 35 -14.38 23.79 38.37
C LYS A 35 -14.98 22.71 37.49
N ALA A 36 -16.09 22.09 37.89
CA ALA A 36 -16.76 21.08 37.07
C ALA A 36 -17.27 21.66 35.75
N THR A 37 -17.76 22.90 35.77
CA THR A 37 -18.20 23.62 34.56
C THR A 37 -17.03 23.86 33.60
N GLU A 38 -15.88 24.30 34.11
CA GLU A 38 -14.68 24.52 33.31
C GLU A 38 -14.14 23.21 32.70
N VAL A 39 -14.08 22.14 33.49
CA VAL A 39 -13.65 20.81 33.03
C VAL A 39 -14.59 20.27 31.95
N LEU A 40 -15.91 20.37 32.14
CA LEU A 40 -16.90 19.93 31.15
C LEU A 40 -16.74 20.70 29.83
N LYS A 41 -16.60 22.03 29.87
CA LYS A 41 -16.37 22.84 28.67
C LYS A 41 -15.05 22.50 27.98
N SER A 42 -13.98 22.32 28.77
CA SER A 42 -12.65 22.01 28.25
C SER A 42 -12.63 20.64 27.54
N THR A 43 -13.20 19.61 28.16
CA THR A 43 -13.30 18.27 27.58
C THR A 43 -14.22 18.24 26.36
N GLN A 44 -15.33 18.98 26.39
CA GLN A 44 -16.21 19.15 25.23
C GLN A 44 -15.47 19.76 24.03
N SER A 45 -14.66 20.81 24.25
CA SER A 45 -13.83 21.42 23.21
C SER A 45 -12.65 20.55 22.76
N SER A 46 -12.32 19.50 23.52
CA SER A 46 -11.23 18.57 23.22
C SER A 46 -11.70 17.30 22.48
N LEU A 47 -12.99 17.22 22.14
CA LEU A 47 -13.53 16.13 21.33
C LEU A 47 -12.85 16.09 19.95
N VAL A 48 -12.44 14.89 19.53
CA VAL A 48 -11.73 14.67 18.26
C VAL A 48 -12.62 13.85 17.35
N THR A 49 -12.90 14.34 16.15
CA THR A 49 -13.70 13.60 15.16
C THR A 49 -12.92 12.41 14.63
N LYS A 50 -13.61 11.30 14.33
CA LYS A 50 -13.00 10.15 13.65
C LYS A 50 -12.53 10.54 12.24
N ALA A 51 -11.41 9.99 11.82
CA ALA A 51 -10.92 10.13 10.44
C ALA A 51 -11.85 9.43 9.44
N ASP A 52 -11.94 9.98 8.22
CA ASP A 52 -12.55 9.29 7.08
C ASP A 52 -11.57 8.25 6.52
N LYS A 53 -12.01 7.00 6.47
CA LYS A 53 -11.21 5.85 6.04
C LYS A 53 -11.75 5.15 4.80
N SER A 54 -12.73 5.76 4.13
CA SER A 54 -13.45 5.14 3.02
C SER A 54 -12.55 4.83 1.82
N VAL A 55 -11.55 5.67 1.54
CA VAL A 55 -10.59 5.44 0.46
C VAL A 55 -9.55 4.38 0.86
N LEU A 56 -8.98 4.48 2.07
CA LEU A 56 -8.08 3.46 2.63
C LEU A 56 -8.69 2.06 2.58
N GLU A 57 -9.97 1.92 2.96
CA GLU A 57 -10.69 0.63 2.89
C GLU A 57 -10.74 0.05 1.47
N LYS A 58 -10.92 0.89 0.44
CA LYS A 58 -10.95 0.44 -0.97
C LYS A 58 -9.58 -0.03 -1.46
N VAL A 59 -8.52 0.68 -1.07
CA VAL A 59 -7.14 0.31 -1.43
C VAL A 59 -6.74 -0.99 -0.74
N ILE A 60 -7.08 -1.15 0.55
CA ILE A 60 -6.90 -2.41 1.29
C ILE A 60 -7.57 -3.57 0.57
N LYS A 61 -8.86 -3.44 0.20
CA LYS A 61 -9.58 -4.51 -0.53
C LYS A 61 -8.91 -4.89 -1.85
N THR A 62 -8.38 -3.90 -2.57
CA THR A 62 -7.61 -4.15 -3.81
C THR A 62 -6.36 -4.98 -3.51
N ALA A 63 -5.59 -4.58 -2.50
CA ALA A 63 -4.35 -5.25 -2.11
C ALA A 63 -4.58 -6.66 -1.53
N GLU A 64 -5.64 -6.86 -0.73
CA GLU A 64 -6.03 -8.17 -0.18
C GLU A 64 -6.42 -9.19 -1.28
N GLY A 65 -6.79 -8.71 -2.46
CA GLY A 65 -7.12 -9.56 -3.61
C GLY A 65 -5.92 -10.03 -4.43
N LEU A 66 -4.70 -9.59 -4.10
CA LEU A 66 -3.49 -9.97 -4.83
C LEU A 66 -2.90 -11.28 -4.29
N ASP A 67 -2.40 -12.11 -5.20
CA ASP A 67 -1.53 -13.23 -4.85
C ASP A 67 -0.10 -12.71 -4.71
N LEU A 68 0.36 -12.58 -3.47
CA LEU A 68 1.66 -11.98 -3.13
C LEU A 68 2.68 -13.05 -2.76
N ASN A 69 3.80 -13.06 -3.48
CA ASN A 69 4.95 -13.87 -3.13
C ASN A 69 5.92 -13.10 -2.23
N VAL A 70 5.90 -13.37 -0.92
CA VAL A 70 6.76 -12.65 0.06
C VAL A 70 8.27 -12.84 -0.13
N THR A 71 8.71 -13.75 -1.00
CA THR A 71 10.14 -13.83 -1.38
C THR A 71 10.51 -12.84 -2.47
N ASP A 72 9.52 -12.37 -3.24
CA ASP A 72 9.67 -11.24 -4.14
C ASP A 72 9.65 -9.93 -3.34
N LYS A 73 10.55 -9.01 -3.67
CA LYS A 73 10.81 -7.81 -2.87
C LYS A 73 9.64 -6.83 -2.96
N GLU A 74 9.08 -6.65 -4.14
CA GLU A 74 7.99 -5.71 -4.39
C GLU A 74 6.68 -6.24 -3.80
N ASP A 75 6.43 -7.55 -3.88
CA ASP A 75 5.29 -8.20 -3.23
C ASP A 75 5.36 -8.11 -1.70
N LYS A 76 6.56 -8.32 -1.13
CA LYS A 76 6.79 -8.11 0.29
C LYS A 76 6.51 -6.67 0.69
N ALA A 77 6.90 -5.69 -0.13
CA ALA A 77 6.63 -4.28 0.15
C ALA A 77 5.12 -3.97 0.15
N VAL A 78 4.35 -4.56 -0.78
CA VAL A 78 2.88 -4.47 -0.76
C VAL A 78 2.31 -5.09 0.52
N LYS A 79 2.80 -6.26 0.93
CA LYS A 79 2.34 -6.94 2.15
C LYS A 79 2.61 -6.13 3.42
N ASP A 80 3.80 -5.57 3.55
CA ASP A 80 4.18 -4.75 4.71
C ASP A 80 3.33 -3.45 4.78
N ALA A 81 3.10 -2.81 3.63
CA ALA A 81 2.22 -1.63 3.54
C ALA A 81 0.76 -1.97 3.84
N LEU A 82 0.28 -3.13 3.38
CA LEU A 82 -1.07 -3.62 3.65
C LEU A 82 -1.29 -3.88 5.14
N ASP A 83 -0.34 -4.52 5.83
CA ASP A 83 -0.44 -4.77 7.28
C ASP A 83 -0.50 -3.45 8.08
N THR A 84 0.27 -2.45 7.65
CA THR A 84 0.23 -1.09 8.23
C THR A 84 -1.13 -0.44 7.99
N ALA A 85 -1.63 -0.49 6.75
CA ALA A 85 -2.93 0.04 6.37
C ALA A 85 -4.08 -0.61 7.15
N VAL A 86 -4.07 -1.93 7.32
CA VAL A 86 -5.08 -2.67 8.11
C VAL A 86 -5.02 -2.28 9.58
N THR A 87 -3.82 -2.02 10.13
CA THR A 87 -3.66 -1.55 11.51
C THR A 87 -4.30 -0.16 11.69
N VAL A 88 -3.98 0.77 10.80
CA VAL A 88 -4.58 2.12 10.80
C VAL A 88 -6.09 2.05 10.57
N GLN A 89 -6.57 1.17 9.69
CA GLN A 89 -8.00 1.00 9.42
C GLN A 89 -8.78 0.63 10.70
N LYS A 90 -8.23 -0.27 11.51
CA LYS A 90 -8.85 -0.76 12.75
C LYS A 90 -8.77 0.23 13.92
N ASP A 91 -7.81 1.16 13.91
CA ASP A 91 -7.63 2.10 15.01
C ASP A 91 -8.72 3.18 15.05
N GLN A 92 -9.62 3.11 16.02
CA GLN A 92 -10.72 4.09 16.18
C GLN A 92 -10.25 5.50 16.57
N ASN A 93 -8.98 5.65 16.95
CA ASN A 93 -8.35 6.92 17.31
C ASN A 93 -7.37 7.42 16.25
N ALA A 94 -7.28 6.74 15.09
CA ALA A 94 -6.39 7.14 14.00
C ALA A 94 -6.66 8.60 13.59
N THR A 95 -5.57 9.35 13.40
CA THR A 95 -5.64 10.71 12.84
C THR A 95 -5.86 10.64 11.34
N GLN A 96 -6.43 11.69 10.74
CA GLN A 96 -6.57 11.75 9.28
C GLN A 96 -5.20 11.65 8.59
N GLU A 97 -4.17 12.28 9.13
CA GLU A 97 -2.80 12.18 8.62
C GLU A 97 -2.29 10.73 8.59
N SER A 98 -2.54 9.93 9.64
CA SER A 98 -2.13 8.52 9.66
C SER A 98 -2.88 7.68 8.62
N VAL A 99 -4.16 8.00 8.37
CA VAL A 99 -4.99 7.34 7.36
C VAL A 99 -4.50 7.69 5.95
N ASP A 100 -4.29 8.97 5.68
CA ASP A 100 -3.81 9.46 4.38
C ASP A 100 -2.42 8.91 4.06
N LYS A 101 -1.54 8.86 5.06
CA LYS A 101 -0.20 8.27 4.92
C LYS A 101 -0.29 6.78 4.60
N ALA A 102 -1.08 6.01 5.35
CA ALA A 102 -1.21 4.58 5.12
C ALA A 102 -1.82 4.27 3.74
N GLN A 103 -2.76 5.09 3.29
CA GLN A 103 -3.33 5.00 1.95
C GLN A 103 -2.25 5.24 0.89
N SER A 104 -1.53 6.36 0.98
CA SER A 104 -0.49 6.73 0.00
C SER A 104 0.65 5.71 -0.06
N ASP A 105 1.08 5.19 1.09
CA ASP A 105 2.12 4.17 1.17
C ASP A 105 1.69 2.87 0.48
N LEU A 106 0.44 2.43 0.71
CA LEU A 106 -0.09 1.21 0.08
C LEU A 106 -0.29 1.40 -1.44
N GLU A 107 -0.85 2.53 -1.88
CA GLU A 107 -1.00 2.86 -3.31
C GLU A 107 0.36 2.86 -4.02
N LYS A 108 1.38 3.46 -3.40
CA LYS A 108 2.73 3.50 -3.96
C LYS A 108 3.38 2.12 -4.04
N ALA A 109 3.17 1.26 -3.05
CA ALA A 109 3.67 -0.10 -3.09
C ALA A 109 3.02 -0.90 -4.24
N LEU A 110 1.71 -0.75 -4.42
CA LEU A 110 0.96 -1.36 -5.53
C LEU A 110 1.45 -0.87 -6.89
N GLU A 111 1.68 0.44 -7.05
CA GLU A 111 2.23 1.02 -8.29
C GLU A 111 3.64 0.48 -8.58
N THR A 112 4.49 0.40 -7.55
CA THR A 112 5.86 -0.11 -7.66
C THR A 112 5.86 -1.58 -8.10
N LYS A 113 5.02 -2.42 -7.48
CA LYS A 113 4.82 -3.81 -7.89
C LYS A 113 4.39 -3.90 -9.36
N ALA A 114 3.35 -3.17 -9.75
CA ALA A 114 2.81 -3.24 -11.11
C ALA A 114 3.85 -2.82 -12.17
N ALA A 115 4.67 -1.81 -11.87
CA ALA A 115 5.76 -1.39 -12.74
C ALA A 115 6.82 -2.49 -12.87
N GLN A 116 7.14 -3.18 -11.77
CA GLN A 116 8.15 -4.23 -11.79
C GLN A 116 7.66 -5.53 -12.46
N ASP A 117 6.43 -5.97 -12.18
CA ASP A 117 5.81 -7.11 -12.86
C ASP A 117 5.85 -6.94 -14.39
N LYS A 118 5.60 -5.71 -14.86
CA LYS A 118 5.70 -5.36 -16.28
C LYS A 118 7.13 -5.44 -16.81
N ALA A 119 8.11 -4.96 -16.05
CA ALA A 119 9.51 -4.99 -16.46
C ALA A 119 10.03 -6.44 -16.54
N ASP A 120 9.67 -7.29 -15.57
CA ASP A 120 10.05 -8.70 -15.55
C ASP A 120 9.42 -9.48 -16.70
N ALA A 121 8.16 -9.22 -17.02
CA ALA A 121 7.51 -9.81 -18.18
C ALA A 121 8.23 -9.44 -19.50
N VAL A 122 8.66 -8.18 -19.64
CA VAL A 122 9.42 -7.72 -20.81
C VAL A 122 10.81 -8.36 -20.86
N ALA A 123 11.52 -8.42 -19.73
CA ALA A 123 12.84 -9.03 -19.64
C ALA A 123 12.78 -10.52 -20.02
N LYS A 124 11.76 -11.23 -19.51
CA LYS A 124 11.52 -12.64 -19.86
C LYS A 124 11.24 -12.81 -21.35
N ALA A 125 10.34 -12.02 -21.93
CA ALA A 125 10.01 -12.10 -23.35
C ALA A 125 11.24 -11.85 -24.24
N LYS A 126 12.10 -10.90 -23.84
CA LYS A 126 13.36 -10.64 -24.53
C LYS A 126 14.32 -11.83 -24.43
N ALA A 127 14.47 -12.43 -23.25
CA ALA A 127 15.32 -13.60 -23.06
C ALA A 127 14.85 -14.79 -23.89
N ASP A 128 13.54 -15.06 -23.91
CA ASP A 128 12.94 -16.12 -24.71
C ASP A 128 13.18 -15.88 -26.22
N ALA A 129 13.05 -14.64 -26.70
CA ALA A 129 13.30 -14.29 -28.10
C ALA A 129 14.79 -14.43 -28.50
N LEU A 130 15.72 -14.07 -27.61
CA LEU A 130 17.16 -14.25 -27.84
C LEU A 130 17.51 -15.74 -27.93
N ALA A 131 16.97 -16.57 -27.04
CA ALA A 131 17.20 -18.02 -27.06
C ALA A 131 16.69 -18.67 -28.36
N GLU A 132 15.58 -18.20 -28.92
CA GLU A 132 15.09 -18.68 -30.22
C GLU A 132 15.95 -18.21 -31.39
N LEU A 133 16.50 -16.99 -31.33
CA LEU A 133 17.44 -16.50 -32.34
C LEU A 133 18.74 -17.31 -32.33
N GLU A 134 19.30 -17.60 -31.15
CA GLU A 134 20.50 -18.44 -30.99
C GLU A 134 20.29 -19.84 -31.61
N LYS A 135 19.17 -20.50 -31.30
CA LYS A 135 18.81 -21.79 -31.91
C LYS A 135 18.67 -21.71 -33.44
N ALA A 136 18.20 -20.58 -33.97
CA ALA A 136 18.10 -20.38 -35.41
C ALA A 136 19.48 -20.25 -36.06
N LEU A 137 20.42 -19.54 -35.42
CA LEU A 137 21.80 -19.39 -35.88
C LEU A 137 22.54 -20.74 -35.87
N ASP A 138 22.45 -21.53 -34.81
CA ASP A 138 23.08 -22.86 -34.72
C ASP A 138 22.65 -23.81 -35.86
N LYS A 139 21.37 -23.72 -36.26
CA LYS A 139 20.83 -24.50 -37.38
C LYS A 139 21.40 -24.06 -38.73
N THR A 140 21.79 -22.79 -38.88
CA THR A 140 22.40 -22.30 -40.12
C THR A 140 23.86 -22.72 -40.26
N GLU A 141 24.61 -22.81 -39.16
CA GLU A 141 26.00 -23.28 -39.17
C GLU A 141 26.12 -24.78 -39.45
N THR A 142 25.09 -25.56 -39.13
CA THR A 142 25.02 -27.00 -39.36
C THR A 142 24.53 -27.40 -40.76
N ILE A 143 24.16 -26.43 -41.61
CA ILE A 143 23.92 -26.71 -43.03
C ILE A 143 25.25 -27.10 -43.66
N GLU A 144 25.42 -28.39 -43.96
CA GLU A 144 26.65 -28.91 -44.56
C GLU A 144 27.02 -28.10 -45.81
N LYS A 145 28.16 -27.40 -45.74
CA LYS A 145 28.88 -26.86 -46.92
C LYS A 145 29.14 -27.95 -47.99
N SER A 146 28.98 -29.24 -47.66
CA SER A 146 29.12 -30.41 -48.53
C SER A 146 28.12 -30.47 -49.71
N LYS A 147 27.00 -29.74 -49.66
CA LYS A 147 25.97 -29.71 -50.72
C LYS A 147 26.04 -28.49 -51.64
N TYR A 148 26.99 -27.58 -51.40
CA TYR A 148 27.16 -26.39 -52.22
C TYR A 148 28.11 -26.68 -53.38
N THR A 149 27.75 -26.23 -54.58
CA THR A 149 28.71 -26.10 -55.67
C THR A 149 29.67 -24.94 -55.36
N PRO A 150 30.91 -24.92 -55.87
CA PRO A 150 31.90 -23.88 -55.57
C PRO A 150 31.36 -22.45 -55.68
N GLU A 151 30.52 -22.16 -56.69
CA GLU A 151 29.89 -20.84 -56.90
C GLU A 151 28.92 -20.40 -55.80
N SER A 152 28.30 -21.36 -55.10
CA SER A 152 27.31 -21.07 -54.06
C SER A 152 27.92 -20.94 -52.66
N GLY A 153 29.11 -21.52 -52.45
CA GLY A 153 29.92 -21.30 -51.24
C GLY A 153 30.52 -19.89 -51.17
N GLU A 154 31.05 -19.37 -52.29
CA GLU A 154 31.62 -18.01 -52.35
C GLU A 154 30.60 -16.92 -52.04
N LYS A 155 29.33 -17.09 -52.44
CA LYS A 155 28.27 -16.11 -52.17
C LYS A 155 27.83 -16.07 -50.71
N LEU A 156 27.96 -17.18 -49.98
CA LEU A 156 27.59 -17.26 -48.57
C LEU A 156 28.65 -16.65 -47.66
N ASP A 157 29.93 -16.90 -47.94
CA ASP A 157 31.02 -16.34 -47.15
C ASP A 157 31.12 -14.80 -47.33
N GLN A 158 30.76 -14.26 -48.50
CA GLN A 158 30.69 -12.80 -48.73
C GLN A 158 29.55 -12.13 -47.94
N ALA A 159 28.43 -12.82 -47.72
CA ALA A 159 27.27 -12.27 -47.04
C ALA A 159 27.41 -12.21 -45.50
N VAL A 160 28.36 -12.97 -44.93
CA VAL A 160 28.64 -12.98 -43.48
C VAL A 160 29.70 -11.94 -43.09
N VAL A 161 30.53 -11.48 -44.05
CA VAL A 161 31.63 -10.52 -43.79
C VAL A 161 31.18 -9.05 -43.89
N ASP A 162 30.14 -8.77 -44.69
CA ASP A 162 29.66 -7.39 -44.94
C ASP A 162 28.45 -6.98 -44.06
N GLY A 163 28.12 -7.77 -43.03
CA GLY A 163 27.00 -7.55 -42.10
C GLY A 163 27.42 -7.16 -40.69
#